data_AF-A0A4R3G0D7-F1
#
_entry.id   AF-A0A4R3G0D7-F1
#
_cell.length_a   1.000
_cell.length_b   1.000
_cell.length_c   1.000
_cell.angle_alpha   90.00
_cell.angle_beta   90.00
_cell.angle_gamma   90.00
#
_symmetry.space_group_name_H-M   'P 1'
#
loop_
_entity.id
_entity.type
_entity.pdbx_description
1 polymer ?
#
loop_
_entity_poly.entity_id
_entity_poly.type
_entity_poly.pdbx_seq_one_letter_code
_entity_poly.pdbx_strand_id
1 'polypeptide(L)' 'MATCHFCETAIPDGLSICPHCGKPQLTRVQKRQQIVGILICLGIFVMAAVAATLLNGATPRL' A
#
# COMPACT_ATOMS: atom_id res chain seq x y z
N MET A 1 -0.50 8.25 22.29
CA MET A 1 -0.98 9.61 22.03
C MET A 1 -0.32 10.11 20.76
N ALA A 2 -1.09 10.66 19.83
CA ALA A 2 -0.59 11.16 18.56
C ALA A 2 -0.77 12.67 18.50
N THR A 3 0.23 13.41 18.05
CA THR A 3 0.16 14.86 17.88
C THR A 3 -0.34 15.23 16.48
N CYS A 4 -1.19 16.24 16.37
CA CYS A 4 -1.59 16.78 15.08
C CYS A 4 -0.40 17.41 14.36
N HIS A 5 -0.14 17.07 13.09
CA HIS A 5 0.91 17.74 12.32
C HIS A 5 0.55 19.17 11.89
N PHE A 6 -0.73 19.55 11.99
CA PHE A 6 -1.22 20.86 11.56
C PHE A 6 -1.38 21.85 12.71
N CYS A 7 -1.91 21.42 13.85
CA CYS A 7 -2.20 22.29 14.99
C CYS A 7 -1.52 21.85 16.28
N GLU A 8 -0.63 20.85 16.22
CA GLU A 8 0.26 20.40 17.31
C GLU A 8 -0.45 20.01 18.62
N THR A 9 -1.76 19.84 18.58
CA THR A 9 -2.55 19.38 19.72
C THR A 9 -2.42 17.87 19.88
N ALA A 10 -2.46 17.42 21.14
CA ALA A 10 -2.51 16.00 21.46
C ALA A 10 -3.89 15.44 21.08
N ILE A 11 -3.88 14.33 20.34
CA ILE A 11 -5.08 13.63 19.88
C ILE A 11 -4.99 12.16 20.33
N PRO A 12 -6.12 11.52 20.69
CA PRO A 12 -6.17 10.07 20.84
C PRO A 12 -5.70 9.33 19.57
N ASP A 13 -4.98 8.23 19.77
CA ASP A 13 -4.50 7.39 18.68
C ASP A 13 -5.69 6.76 17.94
N GLY A 14 -5.60 6.65 16.61
CA GLY A 14 -6.63 5.99 15.79
C GLY A 14 -7.67 6.91 15.16
N LEU A 15 -7.64 8.22 15.42
CA LEU A 15 -8.51 9.18 14.72
C LEU A 15 -7.97 9.52 13.33
N SER A 16 -8.82 9.36 12.31
CA SER A 16 -8.54 9.77 10.93
C SER A 16 -8.64 11.28 10.71
N ILE A 17 -9.31 12.01 11.61
CA ILE A 17 -9.52 13.46 11.54
C ILE A 17 -9.20 14.07 12.92
N CYS A 18 -8.45 15.16 12.95
CA CYS A 18 -8.20 15.90 14.17
C CYS A 18 -9.48 16.61 14.65
N PRO A 19 -9.94 16.41 15.90
CA PRO A 19 -11.15 17.07 16.43
C PRO A 19 -10.95 18.57 16.69
N HIS A 20 -9.70 19.03 16.76
CA HIS A 20 -9.38 20.42 17.08
C HIS A 20 -9.33 21.33 15.84
N CYS A 21 -8.83 20.82 14.72
CA CYS A 21 -8.65 21.61 13.50
C CYS A 21 -9.40 21.05 12.27
N GLY A 22 -10.02 19.88 12.39
CA GLY A 22 -10.75 19.22 11.31
C GLY A 22 -9.87 18.66 10.18
N LYS A 23 -8.54 18.73 10.29
CA LYS A 23 -7.62 18.23 9.27
C LYS A 23 -7.54 16.69 9.30
N PRO A 24 -7.46 16.01 8.14
CA PRO A 24 -7.24 14.58 8.08
C PRO A 24 -5.83 14.26 8.60
N GLN A 25 -5.76 13.29 9.51
CA GLN A 25 -4.51 12.76 10.03
C GLN A 25 -4.19 11.47 9.29
N LEU A 26 -2.99 11.39 8.72
CA LEU A 26 -2.48 10.13 8.17
C LEU A 26 -2.27 9.15 9.33
N THR A 27 -3.29 8.37 9.65
CA THR A 27 -3.16 7.23 10.56
C THR A 27 -2.23 6.19 9.91
N ARG A 28 -1.33 5.60 10.71
CA ARG A 28 -0.34 4.60 10.27
C ARG A 28 -0.95 3.40 9.52
N VAL A 29 -2.27 3.20 9.61
CA VAL A 29 -3.01 2.13 8.93
C VAL A 29 -2.99 2.33 7.40
N GLN A 30 -2.90 3.56 6.90
CA GLN A 30 -3.02 3.83 5.46
C GLN A 30 -1.76 3.45 4.66
N LYS A 31 -0.57 3.54 5.27
CA LYS A 31 0.70 3.24 4.59
C LYS A 31 0.92 1.73 4.36
N ARG A 32 0.28 0.87 5.16
CA ARG A 32 0.44 -0.59 5.08
C ARG A 32 -0.34 -1.22 3.93
N GLN A 33 -1.49 -0.64 3.56
CA GLN A 33 -2.33 -1.20 2.49
C GLN A 33 -1.75 -0.98 1.08
N GLN A 34 -1.04 0.13 0.86
CA GLN A 34 -0.44 0.41 -0.45
C GLN A 34 0.74 -0.51 -0.77
N ILE A 35 1.54 -0.90 0.22
CA ILE A 35 2.71 -1.78 0.02
C ILE A 35 2.28 -3.22 -0.28
N VAL A 36 1.25 -3.73 0.40
CA VAL A 36 0.75 -5.09 0.20
C VAL A 36 0.15 -5.26 -1.20
N GLY A 37 -0.61 -4.29 -1.69
CA GLY A 37 -1.16 -4.31 -3.05
C GLY A 37 -0.08 -4.36 -4.13
N ILE A 38 0.98 -3.55 -4.00
CA ILE A 38 2.09 -3.52 -4.95
C ILE A 38 2.83 -4.87 -4.97
N LEU A 39 3.10 -5.47 -3.80
CA LEU A 39 3.75 -6.77 -3.69
C LEU A 39 2.92 -7.89 -4.34
N ILE A 40 1.61 -7.90 -4.14
CA ILE A 40 0.71 -8.89 -4.75
C ILE A 40 0.70 -8.72 -6.28
N CYS A 41 0.56 -7.48 -6.78
CA CYS A 41 0.60 -7.22 -8.22
C CYS A 41 1.92 -7.64 -8.87
N LEU A 42 3.06 -7.32 -8.24
CA LEU A 42 4.38 -7.76 -8.71
C LEU A 42 4.49 -9.29 -8.72
N GLY A 43 4.01 -9.97 -7.66
CA GLY A 43 3.98 -11.42 -7.58
C GLY A 43 3.15 -12.06 -8.70
N ILE A 44 1.94 -11.54 -8.97
CA ILE A 44 1.07 -12.02 -10.05
C ILE A 44 1.73 -11.80 -11.42
N PHE A 45 2.35 -10.64 -11.64
CA PHE A 45 3.00 -10.33 -12.91
C PHE A 45 4.19 -11.26 -13.18
N VAL A 46 5.02 -11.51 -12.17
CA VAL A 46 6.14 -12.45 -12.27
C VAL A 46 5.64 -13.87 -12.54
N MET A 47 4.62 -14.34 -11.81
CA MET A 47 4.04 -15.66 -12.01
C MET A 47 3.43 -15.81 -13.41
N ALA A 48 2.74 -14.79 -13.92
CA ALA A 48 2.19 -14.80 -15.27
C ALA A 48 3.29 -14.81 -16.34
N ALA A 49 4.37 -14.04 -16.16
CA ALA A 49 5.52 -14.05 -17.07
C ALA A 49 6.23 -15.41 -17.08
N VAL A 50 6.38 -16.05 -15.91
CA VAL A 50 6.95 -17.40 -15.79
C VAL A 50 6.03 -18.44 -16.44
N ALA A 51 4.73 -18.38 -16.19
CA ALA A 51 3.77 -19.27 -16.84
C ALA A 51 3.76 -19.09 -18.36
N ALA A 52 3.79 -17.84 -18.84
CA ALA A 52 3.90 -17.54 -20.26
C ALA A 52 5.21 -18.03 -20.86
N THR A 53 6.34 -17.95 -20.16
CA THR A 53 7.62 -18.50 -20.64
C THR A 53 7.66 -20.02 -20.59
N LEU A 54 6.94 -20.69 -19.68
CA LEU A 54 6.80 -22.15 -19.70
C LEU A 54 5.88 -22.63 -20.83
N LEU A 55 4.79 -21.90 -21.09
CA LEU A 55 3.84 -22.19 -22.17
C LEU A 55 4.46 -21.87 -23.55
N ASN A 56 5.15 -20.74 -23.69
CA ASN A 56 5.81 -20.31 -24.93
C ASN A 56 7.22 -20.89 -25.11
N GLY A 57 7.85 -21.38 -24.04
CA GLY A 57 9.13 -22.09 -24.06
C GLY A 57 9.05 -23.48 -24.71
N ALA A 58 7.84 -23.98 -24.99
CA ALA A 58 7.62 -25.13 -25.87
C ALA A 58 7.66 -24.79 -27.37
N THR A 59 7.93 -23.54 -27.75
CA THR A 59 8.23 -23.17 -29.14
C THR A 59 9.62 -22.54 -29.26
N PRO A 60 10.68 -23.34 -29.49
CA PRO A 60 11.81 -22.83 -30.23
C PRO A 60 11.31 -22.48 -31.63
N ARG A 61 11.02 -21.19 -31.87
CA ARG A 61 10.95 -20.65 -33.23
C ARG A 61 12.32 -20.14 -33.62
N LEU A 62 13.16 -21.07 -34.07
CA LEU A 62 14.19 -20.80 -35.07
C LEU A 62 14.32 -22.03 -35.97
#